data_AF-A0A550GVF9-F1
#
_entry.id   AF-A0A550GVF9-F1
#
_cell.length_a   1.000
_cell.length_b   1.000
_cell.length_c   1.000
_cell.angle_alpha   90.00
_cell.angle_beta   90.00
_cell.angle_gamma   90.00
#
_symmetry.space_group_name_H-M   'P 1'
#
loop_
_entity.id
_entity.type
_entity.pdbx_description
1 polymer ?
#
loop_
_entity_poly.entity_id
_entity_poly.type
_entity_poly.pdbx_seq_one_letter_code
_entity_poly.pdbx_strand_id
1 'polypeptide(L)' 'MKKMVLRTEYPLSVDFTLHNFSATLLTEFAEKIVKPYFSGNMNNAVKDLMQKAIDEEEIAIDHLKLVKKLEK' A
#
# COMPACT_ATOMS: atom_id res chain seq x y z
N MET A 1 11.65 -34.67 -9.95
CA MET A 1 11.34 -33.23 -9.83
C MET A 1 9.89 -32.98 -10.22
N LYS A 2 9.09 -32.41 -9.31
CA LYS A 2 7.99 -31.46 -9.58
C LYS A 2 7.25 -31.23 -8.25
N LYS A 3 7.61 -30.17 -7.54
CA LYS A 3 6.67 -29.49 -6.65
C LYS A 3 6.08 -28.34 -7.46
N MET A 4 4.88 -28.54 -7.96
CA MET A 4 4.05 -27.46 -8.45
C MET A 4 2.77 -27.52 -7.62
N VAL A 5 2.82 -26.89 -6.44
CA VAL A 5 1.61 -26.53 -5.73
C VAL A 5 1.28 -25.13 -6.19
N LEU A 6 0.46 -25.04 -7.23
CA LEU A 6 -0.28 -23.84 -7.57
C LEU A 6 -1.30 -23.63 -6.44
N ARG A 7 -0.92 -22.89 -5.39
CA ARG A 7 -1.91 -22.23 -4.53
C ARG A 7 -2.33 -20.96 -5.25
N THR A 8 -3.29 -21.10 -6.15
CA THR A 8 -4.15 -19.99 -6.54
C THR A 8 -5.08 -19.74 -5.36
N GLU A 9 -4.59 -19.03 -4.35
CA GLU A 9 -5.49 -18.39 -3.39
C GLU A 9 -6.26 -17.35 -4.21
N TYR A 10 -7.52 -17.65 -4.52
CA TYR A 10 -8.46 -16.67 -5.03
C TYR A 10 -8.35 -15.45 -4.11
N PRO A 11 -7.87 -14.29 -4.58
CA PRO A 11 -7.61 -13.18 -3.68
C PRO A 11 -8.96 -12.79 -3.12
N LEU A 12 -9.06 -12.88 -1.79
CA LEU A 12 -10.25 -12.62 -1.01
C LEU A 12 -11.00 -11.44 -1.63
N SER A 13 -12.28 -11.63 -1.98
CA SER A 13 -13.16 -10.51 -2.30
C SER A 13 -13.37 -9.77 -0.99
N VAL A 14 -12.46 -8.86 -0.65
CA VAL A 14 -12.50 -8.10 0.60
C VAL A 14 -13.34 -6.86 0.36
N ASP A 15 -14.48 -6.78 1.03
CA ASP A 15 -15.20 -5.51 1.18
C ASP A 15 -14.40 -4.62 2.13
N PHE A 16 -13.74 -3.60 1.58
CA PHE A 16 -12.95 -2.64 2.34
C PHE A 16 -13.80 -1.41 2.65
N THR A 17 -14.25 -1.30 3.90
CA THR A 17 -14.98 -0.13 4.41
C THR A 17 -14.06 0.70 5.29
N LEU A 18 -13.92 1.98 4.96
CA LEU A 18 -13.22 2.96 5.78
C LEU A 18 -14.22 3.67 6.70
N HIS A 19 -13.96 3.63 8.01
CA HIS A 19 -14.75 4.35 9.00
C HIS A 19 -13.96 5.54 9.56
N ASN A 20 -14.67 6.57 10.03
CA ASN A 20 -14.11 7.75 10.70
C ASN A 20 -13.17 8.61 9.85
N PHE A 21 -13.30 8.57 8.51
CA PHE A 21 -12.63 9.53 7.64
C PHE A 21 -13.44 10.82 7.59
N SER A 22 -12.76 11.97 7.72
CA SER A 22 -13.44 13.25 7.50
C SER A 22 -13.82 13.38 6.03
N ALA A 23 -15.03 13.89 5.76
CA ALA A 23 -15.49 14.13 4.39
C ALA A 23 -14.51 15.05 3.64
N THR A 24 -13.97 16.06 4.32
CA THR A 24 -12.97 16.99 3.77
C THR A 24 -11.71 16.25 3.31
N LEU A 25 -11.18 15.34 4.11
CA LEU A 25 -9.98 14.57 3.75
C LEU A 25 -10.24 13.70 2.50
N LEU A 26 -11.39 13.04 2.44
CA LEU A 26 -11.75 12.22 1.28
C LEU A 26 -11.92 13.06 0.02
N THR A 27 -12.57 14.22 0.11
CA THR A 27 -12.72 15.15 -1.02
C THR A 27 -11.36 15.64 -1.50
N GLU A 28 -10.50 16.10 -0.60
CA GLU A 28 -9.16 16.56 -0.97
C GLU A 28 -8.33 15.45 -1.59
N PHE A 29 -8.37 14.25 -1.03
CA PHE A 29 -7.69 13.09 -1.61
C PHE A 29 -8.23 12.78 -3.01
N ALA A 30 -9.55 12.79 -3.20
CA ALA A 30 -10.18 12.54 -4.49
C ALA A 30 -9.78 13.58 -5.55
N GLU A 31 -9.81 14.87 -5.19
CA GLU A 31 -9.54 15.97 -6.12
C GLU A 31 -8.05 16.14 -6.42
N LYS A 32 -7.20 16.08 -5.40
CA LYS A 32 -5.78 16.39 -5.52
C LYS A 32 -4.94 15.17 -5.92
N ILE A 33 -5.40 13.95 -5.58
CA ILE A 33 -4.63 12.72 -5.81
C ILE A 33 -5.33 11.82 -6.82
N VAL A 34 -6.53 11.37 -6.50
CA VAL A 34 -7.20 10.29 -7.26
C VAL A 34 -7.52 10.73 -8.70
N LYS A 35 -8.13 11.92 -8.87
CA LYS A 35 -8.50 12.44 -10.19
C LYS A 35 -7.29 12.66 -11.11
N PRO A 36 -6.25 13.42 -10.73
CA PRO A 36 -5.13 13.73 -11.62
C PRO A 36 -4.18 12.54 -11.86
N TYR A 37 -3.90 11.71 -10.86
CA TYR A 37 -2.85 10.68 -10.98
C TYR A 37 -3.41 9.26 -11.21
N PHE A 38 -4.68 9.02 -10.89
CA PHE A 38 -5.31 7.70 -10.99
C PHE A 38 -6.56 7.71 -11.86
N SER A 39 -6.78 8.77 -12.65
CA SER A 39 -7.96 8.92 -13.54
C SER A 39 -9.29 8.76 -12.80
N GLY A 40 -9.35 9.18 -11.53
CA GLY A 40 -10.55 9.03 -10.70
C GLY A 40 -10.72 7.64 -10.07
N ASN A 41 -9.79 6.71 -10.27
CA ASN A 41 -9.87 5.37 -9.69
C ASN A 41 -9.35 5.34 -8.23
N MET A 42 -10.28 5.48 -7.29
CA MET A 42 -10.01 5.44 -5.85
C MET A 42 -9.31 4.14 -5.42
N ASN A 43 -9.73 3.00 -5.96
CA ASN A 43 -9.16 1.70 -5.58
C ASN A 43 -7.67 1.61 -5.95
N ASN A 44 -7.28 2.10 -7.12
CA ASN A 44 -5.88 2.11 -7.52
C ASN A 44 -5.06 3.08 -6.66
N ALA A 45 -5.61 4.25 -6.31
CA ALA A 45 -4.95 5.21 -5.45
C ALA A 45 -4.70 4.66 -4.03
N VAL A 46 -5.70 3.98 -3.46
CA VAL A 46 -5.56 3.35 -2.13
C VAL A 46 -4.56 2.19 -2.17
N LYS A 47 -4.59 1.35 -3.21
CA LYS A 47 -3.60 0.28 -3.38
C LYS A 47 -2.18 0.82 -3.49
N ASP A 48 -1.97 1.87 -4.28
CA ASP A 48 -0.68 2.53 -4.43
C ASP A 48 -0.19 3.13 -3.11
N LEU A 49 -1.08 3.80 -2.37
CA LEU A 49 -0.76 4.34 -1.05
C LEU A 49 -0.33 3.25 -0.07
N MET A 50 -1.04 2.12 -0.04
CA MET A 50 -0.68 0.99 0.82
C MET A 50 0.68 0.40 0.44
N GLN A 51 0.95 0.20 -0.85
CA GLN A 51 2.22 -0.33 -1.31
C GLN A 51 3.38 0.59 -0.94
N LYS A 52 3.23 1.90 -1.17
CA LYS A 52 4.26 2.90 -0.81
C LYS A 52 4.58 2.91 0.68
N ALA A 53 3.56 2.77 1.54
CA ALA A 53 3.76 2.70 2.98
C ALA A 53 4.52 1.43 3.40
N ILE A 54 4.28 0.29 2.74
CA ILE A 54 5.03 -0.94 2.97
C ILE A 54 6.49 -0.77 2.53
N ASP A 55 6.71 -0.23 1.33
CA ASP A 55 8.05 -0.01 0.79
C ASP A 55 8.88 0.95 1.67
N GLU A 56 8.25 2.01 2.19
CA GLU A 56 8.90 2.96 3.11
C GLU A 56 9.36 2.29 4.42
N GLU A 57 8.52 1.43 5.00
CA GLU A 57 8.88 0.67 6.20
C GLU A 57 10.04 -0.30 5.94
N GLU A 58 10.06 -0.99 4.80
CA GLU A 58 11.16 -1.86 4.42
C GLU A 58 12.49 -1.09 4.30
N ILE A 59 12.46 0.09 3.66
CA ILE A 59 13.61 0.98 3.55
C ILE A 59 14.10 1.43 4.94
N ALA A 60 13.18 1.83 5.82
CA ALA A 60 13.52 2.27 7.17
C ALA A 60 14.18 1.14 7.99
N ILE A 61 13.64 -0.08 7.92
CA ILE A 61 14.18 -1.26 8.57
C ILE A 61 15.60 -1.58 8.06
N ASP A 62 15.81 -1.54 6.75
CA ASP A 62 17.11 -1.84 6.15
C ASP A 62 18.16 -0.79 6.51
N HIS A 63 17.77 0.49 6.54
CA HIS A 63 18.63 1.56 7.04
C HIS A 63 19.05 1.32 8.49
N LEU A 64 18.13 0.93 9.38
CA LEU A 64 18.44 0.61 10.78
C LEU A 64 19.41 -0.58 10.91
N LYS A 65 19.26 -1.62 10.08
CA LYS A 65 20.20 -2.76 10.08
C LYS A 65 21.60 -2.34 9.67
N LEU A 66 21.70 -1.47 8.65
CA LEU A 66 22.98 -0.98 8.15
C LEU A 66 23.71 -0.13 9.20
N VAL A 67 23.01 0.80 9.86
CA VAL A 67 23.59 1.62 10.95
C VAL A 67 24.13 0.72 12.07
N LYS A 68 23.35 -0.25 12.55
CA LYS A 68 23.80 -1.21 13.59
C LYS A 68 25.00 -2.07 13.18
N LYS A 69 25.20 -2.30 11.88
CA LYS A 69 26.35 -3.04 11.36
C LYS A 69 27.61 -2.18 11.33
N LEU A 70 27.48 -0.87 11.10
CA LEU A 70 28.60 0.07 11.06
C LEU A 70 29.09 0.47 12.46
N GLU A 71 28.23 0.35 13.48
CA GLU A 71 28.58 0.58 14.89
C GLU A 71 29.29 -0.62 15.57
N LYS A 72 29.43 -1.75 14.87
CA LYS A 72 30.12 -2.97 15.33
C LYS A 72 31.46 -3.15 14.63
#